data_AF-J9CHT2-F1
#
_entry.id   AF-J9CHT2-F1
#
_cell.length_a   1.000
_cell.length_b   1.000
_cell.length_c   1.000
_cell.angle_alpha   90.00
_cell.angle_beta   90.00
_cell.angle_gamma   90.00
#
_symmetry.space_group_name_H-M   'P 1'
#
loop_
_entity.id
_entity.type
_entity.pdbx_description
1 polymer ?
#
loop_
_entity_poly.entity_id
_entity_poly.type
_entity_poly.pdbx_seq_one_letter_code
_entity_poly.pdbx_strand_id
1 'polypeptide(L)' 'MAKKTKKPMPADIFIETIPYFETRDYVKNVMANMHTYGMLLEMPQERFSKTLGSITPSSVLKTNDLP' A
#
# COMPACT_ATOMS: atom_id res chain seq x y z
N MET A 1 -10.21 3.45 16.08
CA MET A 1 -9.39 4.67 15.91
C MET A 1 -8.10 4.29 15.17
N ALA A 2 -7.90 4.76 13.94
CA ALA A 2 -6.67 4.48 13.18
C ALA A 2 -5.51 5.30 13.74
N LYS A 3 -4.37 4.68 14.03
CA LYS A 3 -3.19 5.37 14.58
C LYS A 3 -2.49 6.14 13.45
N LYS A 4 -2.56 7.47 13.47
CA LYS A 4 -1.86 8.33 12.50
C LYS A 4 -0.34 8.21 12.71
N THR A 5 0.37 7.57 11.78
CA THR A 5 1.82 7.44 11.85
C THR A 5 2.47 8.77 11.46
N LYS A 6 3.54 9.17 12.17
CA LYS A 6 4.34 10.37 11.88
C LYS A 6 5.64 10.06 11.14
N LYS A 7 5.94 8.78 10.94
CA LYS A 7 7.17 8.26 10.32
C LYS A 7 6.82 7.32 9.17
N PRO A 8 7.69 7.16 8.16
CA PRO A 8 7.53 6.13 7.15
C PRO A 8 7.30 4.77 7.81
N MET A 9 6.35 4.00 7.30
CA MET A 9 6.00 2.68 7.82
C MET A 9 6.08 1.65 6.69
N PRO A 10 6.59 0.43 6.94
CA PRO A 10 6.50 -0.66 5.99
C PRO A 10 5.05 -0.85 5.49
N ALA A 11 4.89 -1.05 4.19
CA ALA A 11 3.58 -1.10 3.57
C ALA A 11 2.76 -2.33 3.97
N ASP A 12 3.42 -3.45 4.26
CA ASP A 12 2.79 -4.65 4.83
C ASP A 12 2.13 -4.36 6.20
N ILE A 13 2.84 -3.69 7.11
CA ILE A 13 2.30 -3.26 8.40
C ILE A 13 1.17 -2.25 8.18
N PHE A 14 1.32 -1.32 7.23
CA PHE A 14 0.25 -0.37 6.91
C PHE A 14 -1.03 -1.09 6.50
N ILE A 15 -0.94 -2.01 5.54
CA ILE A 15 -2.08 -2.78 5.03
C ILE A 15 -2.79 -3.51 6.18
N GLU A 16 -2.06 -4.17 7.07
CA GLU A 16 -2.66 -4.90 8.21
C GLU A 16 -3.36 -3.98 9.22
N THR A 17 -3.00 -2.70 9.26
CA THR A 17 -3.61 -1.72 10.18
C THR A 17 -4.76 -0.92 9.59
N ILE A 18 -5.13 -1.15 8.32
CA ILE A 18 -6.27 -0.49 7.69
C ILE A 18 -7.54 -0.79 8.51
N PRO A 19 -8.29 0.23 9.00
CA PRO A 19 -9.42 0.02 9.91
C PRO A 19 -10.61 -0.67 9.27
N TYR A 20 -10.87 -0.35 8.00
CA TYR A 20 -11.98 -0.92 7.24
C TYR A 20 -11.57 -2.29 6.73
N PHE A 21 -12.22 -3.33 7.28
CA PHE A 21 -11.90 -4.72 6.93
C PHE A 21 -11.98 -4.97 5.43
N GLU A 22 -13.06 -4.52 4.79
CA GLU A 22 -13.27 -4.66 3.35
C GLU A 22 -12.13 -4.03 2.55
N THR A 23 -11.69 -2.83 2.94
CA THR A 23 -10.58 -2.15 2.28
C THR A 23 -9.26 -2.89 2.49
N ARG A 24 -9.02 -3.40 3.70
CA ARG A 24 -7.82 -4.19 4.01
C ARG A 24 -7.77 -5.45 3.15
N ASP A 25 -8.87 -6.19 3.09
CA ASP A 25 -8.96 -7.43 2.33
C ASP A 25 -8.82 -7.18 0.83
N TYR A 26 -9.51 -6.16 0.32
CA TYR A 26 -9.39 -5.73 -1.07
C TYR A 26 -7.94 -5.43 -1.45
N VAL A 27 -7.21 -4.65 -0.65
CA VAL A 27 -5.80 -4.30 -0.96
C VAL A 27 -4.93 -5.55 -0.99
N LYS A 28 -5.13 -6.51 -0.07
CA LYS A 28 -4.38 -7.79 -0.10
C LYS A 28 -4.66 -8.57 -1.39
N ASN A 29 -5.93 -8.68 -1.77
CA ASN A 29 -6.34 -9.40 -2.98
C ASN A 29 -5.76 -8.74 -4.24
N VAL A 30 -5.77 -7.40 -4.33
CA VAL A 30 -5.18 -6.67 -5.46
C VAL A 30 -3.67 -6.87 -5.52
N MET A 31 -2.95 -6.81 -4.39
CA MET A 31 -1.50 -7.04 -4.38
C MET A 31 -1.12 -8.48 -4.73
N ALA A 32 -1.90 -9.46 -4.29
CA ALA A 32 -1.73 -10.86 -4.66
C ALA A 32 -1.97 -11.08 -6.17
N ASN A 33 -3.02 -10.48 -6.72
CA ASN A 33 -3.30 -10.51 -8.15
C ASN A 33 -2.18 -9.83 -8.95
N MET A 34 -1.73 -8.65 -8.52
CA MET A 34 -0.62 -7.93 -9.15
C MET A 34 0.63 -8.81 -9.24
N HIS A 35 1.00 -9.47 -8.15
CA HIS A 35 2.16 -10.36 -8.14
C HIS A 35 1.95 -11.58 -9.06
N THR A 36 0.78 -12.20 -9.01
CA THR A 36 0.42 -13.36 -9.84
C THR A 36 0.47 -13.01 -11.33
N TYR A 37 -0.14 -11.89 -11.73
CA TYR A 37 -0.09 -11.42 -13.12
C TYR A 37 1.32 -10.99 -13.53
N GLY A 38 2.10 -10.40 -12.63
CA GLY A 38 3.51 -10.12 -12.89
C GLY A 38 4.29 -11.38 -13.26
N MET A 39 4.05 -12.49 -12.56
CA MET A 39 4.66 -13.78 -12.89
C MET A 39 4.20 -14.31 -14.25
N LEU A 40 2.89 -14.25 -14.55
CA LEU A 40 2.32 -14.71 -15.81
C LEU A 40 2.80 -13.90 -17.02
N LEU A 41 3.11 -12.62 -16.82
CA LEU A 41 3.61 -11.71 -17.85
C LEU A 41 5.14 -11.68 -17.92
N GLU A 42 5.82 -12.60 -17.24
CA GLU A 42 7.28 -12.72 -17.20
C GLU A 42 7.99 -11.40 -16.80
N MET A 43 7.33 -10.57 -15.98
CA MET A 43 7.94 -9.36 -15.44
C MET A 43 9.08 -9.73 -14.48
N PRO A 44 10.14 -8.91 -14.38
CA PRO A 44 11.17 -9.11 -13.37
C PRO A 44 10.57 -9.17 -11.97
N GLN A 45 10.77 -10.29 -11.27
CA GLN A 45 10.23 -10.50 -9.94
C GLN A 45 11.22 -10.06 -8.88
N GLU A 46 10.82 -9.08 -8.08
CA GLU A 46 11.49 -8.69 -6.85
C GLU A 46 10.83 -9.38 -5.66
N ARG A 47 11.51 -9.40 -4.50
CA ARG A 47 10.88 -9.86 -3.26
C ARG A 47 9.62 -9.03 -2.99
N PHE A 48 8.50 -9.67 -2.67
CA PHE A 48 7.21 -8.99 -2.48
C PHE A 48 7.28 -7.81 -1.49
N SER A 49 7.99 -7.97 -0.36
CA SER A 49 8.21 -6.87 0.60
C SER A 49 8.93 -5.66 0.01
N LYS A 50 9.85 -5.88 -0.95
CA LYS A 50 10.56 -4.81 -1.67
C LYS A 50 9.63 -4.12 -2.68
N THR A 51 8.75 -4.88 -3.35
CA THR A 51 7.71 -4.34 -4.24
C THR A 51 6.71 -3.45 -3.49
N LEU A 52 6.31 -3.84 -2.29
CA LEU A 52 5.37 -3.06 -1.47
C LEU A 52 5.98 -1.76 -0.92
N GLY A 53 7.27 -1.77 -0.58
CA GLY A 53 7.99 -0.57 -0.13
C GLY A 53 7.50 -0.02 1.22
N SER A 54 7.57 1.30 1.38
CA SER A 54 7.18 2.01 2.61
C SER A 54 6.17 3.11 2.32
N ILE A 55 5.14 3.22 3.17
CA ILE A 55 4.14 4.27 3.11
C ILE A 55 4.61 5.45 3.96
N THR A 56 4.73 6.62 3.34
CA THR A 56 4.99 7.89 4.01
C THR A 56 3.68 8.62 4.26
N PRO A 57 3.40 9.05 5.51
CA PRO A 57 2.24 9.89 5.79
C PRO A 57 2.36 11.19 5.00
N SER A 58 1.42 11.47 4.10
CA SER A 58 1.42 12.73 3.36
C SER A 58 1.22 13.90 4.33
N SER A 59 2.13 14.89 4.28
CA SER A 59 1.93 16.20 4.92
C SER A 59 1.03 17.12 4.09
N VAL A 60 0.67 16.70 2.88
CA VAL A 60 -0.01 17.52 1.89
C VAL A 60 -1.52 17.34 2.03
N LEU A 61 -2.12 18.15 2.90
CA LEU A 61 -3.39 18.77 2.60
C LEU A 61 -3.09 20.19 2.10
N LYS A 62 -2.48 20.32 0.90
CA LYS A 62 -2.52 21.62 0.20
C LYS A 62 -3.88 21.71 -0.47
N THR A 63 -4.81 22.37 0.20
CA THR A 63 -6.15 22.73 -0.31
C THR A 63 -6.11 23.88 -1.31
N ASN A 64 -5.06 23.99 -2.13
CA ASN A 64 -4.86 25.13 -3.04
C ASN A 64 -4.76 24.76 -4.51
N ASP A 65 -4.91 23.49 -4.89
CA ASP A 65 -4.82 23.05 -6.29
C ASP A 65 -6.18 22.54 -6.81
N LEU A 66 -7.24 23.34 -6.63
CA LEU A 66 -8.42 23.31 -7.50
C LEU A 66 -8.39 24.60 -8.34
N PRO A 67 -8.45 24.52 -9.68
CA PRO A 67 -8.75 25.70 -10.51
C PRO A 67 -10.16 26.23 -10.22
#